data_AF-A0A412LHA0-F1
#
_entry.id   AF-A0A412LHA0-F1
#
_cell.length_a   1.000
_cell.length_b   1.000
_cell.length_c   1.000
_cell.angle_alpha   90.00
_cell.angle_beta   90.00
_cell.angle_gamma   90.00
#
_symmetry.space_group_name_H-M   'P 1'
#
loop_
_entity.id
_entity.type
_entity.pdbx_description
1 polymer ?
#
loop_
_entity_poly.entity_id
_entity_poly.type
_entity_poly.pdbx_seq_one_letter_code
_entity_poly.pdbx_strand_id
1 'polypeptide(L)'
;MTTVSDDPPKKEVPSEVTIPTAPNTTQDAIRIETTISRERFAQLSGAEPPQICAEASKAENDARTLLNKDKTDRWLYLVANGQLELEILLQIRYWERYGRRRKYSVPGLKGSDVELASFFGTQRPSVCRARKALLNRGLIVITDGVMHLRYAAILAAVKSKGWHD
;
A
#
# COMPACT_ATOMS: atom_id res chain seq x y z
N MET A 1 -2.25 77.42 -1.12
CA MET A 1 -2.85 76.52 -0.10
C MET A 1 -3.85 75.64 -0.83
N THR A 2 -3.74 74.33 -0.95
CA THR A 2 -2.89 73.33 -0.26
C THR A 2 -2.90 72.08 -1.15
N THR A 3 -1.74 71.50 -1.38
CA THR A 3 -1.49 70.28 -2.16
C THR A 3 -1.98 69.05 -1.37
N VAL A 4 -2.89 68.25 -1.94
CA VAL A 4 -3.26 66.94 -1.38
C VAL A 4 -2.43 65.87 -2.09
N SER A 5 -1.55 65.26 -1.30
CA SER A 5 -0.61 64.22 -1.67
C SER A 5 -1.33 62.90 -1.95
N ASP A 6 -1.25 62.41 -3.19
CA ASP A 6 -1.46 61.00 -3.54
C ASP A 6 -0.14 60.26 -3.33
N ASP A 7 0.01 59.56 -2.21
CA ASP A 7 1.09 58.57 -2.02
C ASP A 7 0.48 57.36 -1.29
N PRO A 8 0.51 56.13 -1.87
CA PRO A 8 -0.08 54.95 -1.25
C PRO A 8 0.68 54.55 0.02
N PRO A 9 0.02 53.89 1.00
CA PRO A 9 0.65 53.57 2.28
C PRO A 9 1.84 52.62 2.07
N LYS A 10 3.03 53.09 2.47
CA LYS A 10 4.27 52.32 2.48
C LYS A 10 4.09 51.09 3.38
N LYS A 11 4.24 49.90 2.80
CA LYS A 11 4.36 48.65 3.55
C LYS A 11 5.66 48.70 4.36
N GLU A 12 5.55 48.79 5.67
CA GLU A 12 6.67 48.53 6.57
C GLU A 12 7.04 47.05 6.48
N VAL A 13 8.27 46.79 6.03
CA VAL A 13 8.87 45.45 6.05
C VAL A 13 9.33 45.20 7.48
N PRO A 14 8.98 44.06 8.12
CA PRO A 14 9.48 43.75 9.46
C PRO A 14 11.01 43.69 9.44
N SER A 15 11.65 44.33 10.42
CA SER A 15 13.10 44.29 10.61
C SER A 15 13.60 42.85 10.67
N GLU A 16 14.62 42.57 9.87
CA GLU A 16 15.33 41.29 9.83
C GLU A 16 15.91 40.99 11.22
N VAL A 17 15.35 39.97 11.88
CA VAL A 17 15.89 39.46 13.14
C VAL A 17 17.23 38.80 12.82
N THR A 18 18.31 39.35 13.37
CA THR A 18 19.66 38.75 13.29
C THR A 18 19.64 37.38 13.95
N ILE A 19 19.51 36.33 13.16
CA ILE A 19 19.69 34.95 13.61
C ILE A 19 21.19 34.78 13.90
N PRO A 20 21.60 34.24 15.06
CA PRO A 20 23.01 33.98 15.32
C PRO A 20 23.58 33.06 14.24
N THR A 21 24.68 33.49 13.63
CA THR A 21 25.44 32.74 12.64
C THR A 21 25.79 31.36 13.20
N ALA A 22 25.21 30.32 12.61
CA ALA A 22 25.63 28.95 12.88
C ALA A 22 27.13 28.80 12.51
N PRO A 23 27.93 28.08 13.30
CA PRO A 23 29.35 27.90 13.00
C PRO A 23 29.50 27.22 11.65
N ASN A 24 30.26 27.87 10.74
CA ASN A 24 30.63 27.33 9.44
C ASN A 24 31.32 25.98 9.62
N THR A 25 30.59 24.90 9.31
CA THR A 25 31.17 23.55 9.25
C THR A 25 32.03 23.49 7.99
N THR A 26 33.32 23.26 8.19
CA THR A 26 34.34 23.13 7.14
C THR A 26 33.90 22.05 6.13
N GLN A 27 33.90 22.39 4.84
CA GLN A 27 33.37 21.56 3.75
C GLN A 27 34.17 20.29 3.42
N ASP A 28 35.15 19.89 4.26
CA ASP A 28 36.18 18.92 3.87
C ASP A 28 36.31 17.67 4.77
N ALA A 29 35.31 17.31 5.58
CA ALA A 29 35.44 16.11 6.42
C ALA A 29 34.14 15.32 6.70
N ILE A 30 33.26 15.14 5.70
CA ILE A 30 32.23 14.09 5.79
C ILE A 30 32.39 13.14 4.61
N ARG A 31 33.33 12.20 4.74
CA ARG A 31 33.32 10.98 3.93
C ARG A 31 32.25 10.05 4.49
N ILE A 32 31.10 9.96 3.82
CA ILE A 32 30.10 8.94 4.11
C ILE A 32 30.56 7.66 3.43
N GLU A 33 31.26 6.79 4.16
CA GLU A 33 31.51 5.41 3.72
C GLU A 33 30.20 4.62 3.78
N THR A 34 29.47 4.57 2.66
CA THR A 34 28.20 3.84 2.50
C THR A 34 28.37 2.31 2.37
N THR A 35 29.54 1.78 2.73
CA THR A 35 29.82 0.35 2.63
C THR A 35 29.75 -0.28 4.00
N ILE A 36 28.59 -0.80 4.36
CA ILE A 36 28.41 -1.63 5.55
C ILE A 36 29.35 -2.83 5.39
N SER A 37 30.23 -3.07 6.37
CA SER A 37 31.15 -4.22 6.34
C SER A 37 30.36 -5.53 6.29
N ARG A 38 30.94 -6.58 5.69
CA ARG A 38 30.32 -7.92 5.60
C ARG A 38 29.88 -8.46 6.97
N GLU A 39 30.62 -8.11 8.02
CA GLU A 39 30.32 -8.49 9.41
C GLU A 39 29.08 -7.77 9.96
N ARG A 40 28.92 -6.47 9.69
CA ARG A 40 27.70 -5.73 10.05
C ARG A 40 26.49 -6.17 9.23
N PHE A 41 26.69 -6.55 7.96
CA PHE A 41 25.63 -7.15 7.15
C PHE A 41 25.15 -8.48 7.77
N ALA A 42 26.08 -9.34 8.20
CA ALA A 42 25.74 -10.61 8.87
C ALA A 42 24.98 -10.40 10.19
N GLN A 43 25.32 -9.36 10.96
CA GLN A 43 24.61 -8.99 12.19
C GLN A 43 23.20 -8.44 11.92
N LEU A 44 23.02 -7.68 10.84
CA LEU A 44 21.71 -7.17 10.41
C LEU A 44 20.85 -8.24 9.71
N SER A 45 21.46 -9.23 9.08
CA SER A 45 20.79 -10.35 8.42
C SER A 45 20.42 -11.51 9.36
N GLY A 46 20.75 -11.40 10.65
CA GLY A 46 20.45 -12.43 11.66
C GLY A 46 18.96 -12.53 12.04
N ALA A 47 18.15 -11.55 11.65
CA ALA A 47 16.71 -11.72 11.66
C ALA A 47 16.31 -12.44 10.37
N GLU A 48 16.11 -13.75 10.50
CA GLU A 48 15.41 -14.55 9.49
C GLU A 48 14.20 -13.74 8.99
N PRO A 49 14.03 -13.53 7.66
CA PRO A 49 12.85 -12.86 7.16
C PRO A 49 11.65 -13.57 7.78
N PRO A 50 10.68 -12.85 8.39
CA PRO A 50 9.66 -13.46 9.23
C PRO A 50 9.07 -14.63 8.46
N GLN A 51 9.43 -15.85 8.88
CA GLN A 51 8.90 -17.05 8.26
C GLN A 51 7.40 -16.91 8.47
N ILE A 52 6.66 -16.69 7.39
CA ILE A 52 5.21 -16.81 7.44
C ILE A 52 4.98 -18.24 7.91
N CYS A 53 4.64 -18.40 9.20
CA CYS A 53 4.65 -19.69 9.89
C CYS A 53 3.95 -20.73 9.02
N ALA A 54 4.48 -21.95 8.90
CA ALA A 54 3.89 -22.99 8.07
C ALA A 54 2.39 -23.21 8.37
N GLU A 55 1.97 -22.99 9.62
CA GLU A 55 0.58 -22.97 10.07
C GLU A 55 -0.26 -21.86 9.42
N ALA A 56 0.28 -20.65 9.29
CA ALA A 56 -0.38 -19.55 8.59
C ALA A 56 -0.59 -19.88 7.11
N SER A 57 0.34 -20.63 6.49
CA SER A 57 0.18 -21.13 5.12
C SER A 57 -0.90 -22.21 5.00
N LYS A 58 -1.00 -23.11 5.99
CA LYS A 58 -2.06 -24.13 6.02
C LYS A 58 -3.44 -23.50 6.16
N ALA A 59 -3.63 -22.60 7.12
CA ALA A 59 -4.90 -21.91 7.33
C ALA A 59 -5.34 -21.13 6.09
N GLU A 60 -4.40 -20.49 5.39
CA GLU A 60 -4.65 -19.78 4.14
C GLU A 60 -5.12 -20.71 3.02
N ASN A 61 -4.50 -21.89 2.89
CA ASN A 61 -4.88 -22.90 1.90
C ASN A 61 -6.23 -23.55 2.21
N ASP A 62 -6.51 -23.83 3.48
CA ASP A 62 -7.79 -24.39 3.93
C ASP A 62 -8.92 -23.39 3.67
N ALA A 63 -8.71 -22.12 4.04
CA ALA A 63 -9.67 -21.05 3.80
C ALA A 63 -9.92 -20.83 2.30
N ARG A 64 -8.86 -20.85 1.49
CA ARG A 64 -8.97 -20.78 0.03
C ARG A 64 -9.79 -21.94 -0.52
N THR A 65 -9.53 -23.16 -0.06
CA THR A 65 -10.25 -24.37 -0.50
C THR A 65 -11.73 -24.26 -0.18
N LEU A 66 -12.08 -23.79 1.01
CA LEU A 66 -13.45 -23.58 1.45
C LEU A 66 -14.16 -22.52 0.60
N LEU A 67 -13.57 -21.33 0.46
CA LEU A 67 -14.10 -20.24 -0.36
C LEU A 67 -14.19 -20.60 -1.85
N ASN A 68 -13.34 -21.51 -2.34
CA ASN A 68 -13.41 -22.03 -3.71
C ASN A 68 -14.60 -22.97 -3.95
N LYS A 69 -15.19 -23.56 -2.91
CA LYS A 69 -16.42 -24.37 -3.05
C LYS A 69 -17.58 -23.51 -3.53
N ASP A 70 -17.63 -22.27 -3.06
CA ASP A 70 -18.51 -21.25 -3.60
C ASP A 70 -17.99 -20.74 -4.96
N LYS A 71 -18.61 -21.24 -6.03
CA LYS A 71 -18.27 -20.87 -7.42
C LYS A 71 -18.73 -19.46 -7.80
N THR A 72 -19.59 -18.83 -7.00
CA THR A 72 -20.19 -17.52 -7.32
C THR A 72 -19.32 -16.35 -6.87
N ASP A 73 -18.31 -16.60 -6.04
CA ASP A 73 -17.50 -15.58 -5.37
C ASP A 73 -18.37 -14.57 -4.55
N ARG A 74 -19.58 -14.96 -4.11
CA ARG A 74 -20.51 -14.11 -3.33
C ARG A 74 -19.87 -13.58 -2.04
N TRP A 75 -18.96 -14.35 -1.45
CA TRP A 75 -18.19 -13.95 -0.28
C TRP A 75 -17.39 -12.65 -0.49
N LEU A 76 -16.99 -12.30 -1.72
CA LEU A 76 -16.35 -11.01 -2.01
C LEU A 76 -17.30 -9.81 -1.87
N TYR A 77 -18.56 -9.99 -2.27
CA TYR A 77 -19.59 -8.97 -2.14
C TYR A 77 -19.89 -8.67 -0.66
N LEU A 78 -19.75 -9.66 0.21
CA LEU A 78 -19.95 -9.47 1.63
C LEU A 78 -18.83 -8.64 2.26
N VAL A 79 -17.55 -8.82 1.87
CA VAL A 79 -16.43 -8.10 2.51
C VAL A 79 -16.14 -6.73 1.93
N ALA A 80 -16.50 -6.47 0.68
CA ALA A 80 -16.33 -5.16 0.08
C ALA A 80 -17.24 -4.12 0.76
N ASN A 81 -16.70 -2.91 1.00
CA ASN A 81 -17.46 -1.78 1.54
C ASN A 81 -17.90 -0.80 0.43
N GLY A 82 -17.69 -1.14 -0.84
CA GLY A 82 -18.10 -0.33 -1.98
C GLY A 82 -17.70 -0.97 -3.32
N GLN A 83 -18.20 -0.38 -4.40
CA GLN A 83 -18.02 -0.92 -5.76
C GLN A 83 -16.54 -1.04 -6.15
N LEU A 84 -15.73 0.00 -5.94
CA LEU A 84 -14.32 -0.03 -6.35
C LEU A 84 -13.50 -1.08 -5.58
N GLU A 85 -13.80 -1.28 -4.29
CA GLU A 85 -13.14 -2.35 -3.52
C GLU A 85 -13.52 -3.73 -4.04
N LEU A 86 -14.81 -3.93 -4.36
CA LEU A 86 -15.31 -5.17 -4.93
C LEU A 86 -14.64 -5.45 -6.28
N GLU A 87 -14.55 -4.46 -7.16
CA GLU A 87 -13.89 -4.56 -8.47
C GLU A 87 -12.41 -4.95 -8.32
N ILE A 88 -11.67 -4.31 -7.41
CA ILE A 88 -10.28 -4.67 -7.12
C ILE A 88 -10.17 -6.13 -6.65
N LEU A 89 -11.01 -6.54 -5.70
CA LEU A 89 -10.98 -7.89 -5.15
C LEU A 89 -11.31 -8.95 -6.21
N LEU A 90 -12.33 -8.70 -7.05
CA LEU A 90 -12.70 -9.56 -8.17
C LEU A 90 -11.56 -9.66 -9.20
N GLN A 91 -10.89 -8.55 -9.48
CA GLN A 91 -9.78 -8.54 -10.44
C GLN A 91 -8.56 -9.30 -9.91
N ILE A 92 -8.24 -9.19 -8.61
CA ILE A 92 -7.23 -10.04 -7.97
C ILE A 92 -7.62 -11.51 -8.11
N ARG A 93 -8.86 -11.86 -7.74
CA ARG A 93 -9.38 -13.23 -7.81
C ARG A 93 -9.29 -13.82 -9.21
N TYR A 94 -9.64 -13.03 -10.23
CA TYR A 94 -9.53 -13.41 -11.62
C TYR A 94 -8.09 -13.75 -12.00
N TRP A 95 -7.14 -12.84 -11.73
CA TRP A 95 -5.74 -13.06 -12.09
C TRP A 95 -5.07 -14.17 -11.28
N GLU A 96 -5.47 -14.40 -10.04
CA GLU A 96 -4.98 -15.56 -9.29
C GLU A 96 -5.46 -16.89 -9.88
N ARG A 97 -6.72 -16.98 -10.34
CA ARG A 97 -7.25 -18.17 -11.01
C ARG A 97 -6.61 -18.36 -12.38
N TYR A 98 -6.55 -17.28 -13.18
CA TYR A 98 -5.96 -17.29 -14.52
C TYR A 98 -4.47 -17.62 -14.48
N GLY A 99 -3.71 -16.96 -13.61
CA GLY A 99 -2.27 -17.17 -13.43
C GLY A 99 -1.94 -18.58 -12.98
N ARG A 100 -2.74 -19.18 -12.08
CA ARG A 100 -2.58 -20.60 -11.70
C ARG A 100 -2.77 -21.55 -12.89
N ARG A 101 -3.81 -21.33 -13.70
CA ARG A 101 -4.05 -22.14 -14.92
C ARG A 101 -2.92 -21.98 -15.94
N ARG A 102 -2.33 -20.79 -16.03
CA ARG A 102 -1.20 -20.47 -16.92
C ARG A 102 0.18 -20.74 -16.33
N LYS A 103 0.26 -21.28 -15.09
CA LYS A 103 1.51 -21.56 -14.37
C LYS A 103 2.43 -20.33 -14.23
N TYR A 104 1.86 -19.16 -13.98
CA TYR A 104 2.64 -17.96 -13.63
C TYR A 104 3.34 -18.18 -12.29
N SER A 105 4.57 -17.68 -12.16
CA SER A 105 5.37 -17.80 -10.94
C SER A 105 4.70 -17.13 -9.74
N VAL A 106 4.13 -15.94 -9.95
CA VAL A 106 3.42 -15.16 -8.93
C VAL A 106 2.03 -14.77 -9.46
N PRO A 107 0.99 -15.60 -9.24
CA PRO A 107 -0.35 -15.33 -9.74
C PRO A 107 -1.06 -14.29 -8.84
N GLY A 108 -1.47 -13.16 -9.41
CA GLY A 108 -2.18 -12.09 -8.71
C GLY A 108 -2.32 -10.84 -9.59
N LEU A 109 -2.89 -9.77 -9.06
CA LEU A 109 -3.06 -8.52 -9.80
C LEU A 109 -1.82 -7.64 -9.66
N LYS A 110 -1.12 -7.39 -10.77
CA LYS A 110 -0.02 -6.43 -10.85
C LYS A 110 -0.50 -5.17 -11.55
N GLY A 111 -0.20 -4.01 -10.97
CA GLY A 111 -0.51 -2.72 -11.59
C GLY A 111 -0.30 -1.56 -10.63
N SER A 112 0.15 -0.43 -11.15
CA SER A 112 0.21 0.84 -10.41
C SER A 112 -1.18 1.43 -10.18
N ASP A 113 -1.33 2.32 -9.20
CA ASP A 113 -2.62 3.01 -8.97
C ASP A 113 -3.12 3.78 -10.21
N VAL A 114 -2.20 4.24 -11.07
CA VAL A 114 -2.54 4.96 -12.31
C VAL A 114 -3.13 4.01 -13.35
N GLU A 115 -2.47 2.87 -13.58
CA GLU A 115 -2.94 1.84 -14.51
C GLU A 115 -4.30 1.28 -14.06
N LEU A 116 -4.44 0.99 -12.77
CA LEU A 116 -5.69 0.50 -12.19
C LEU A 116 -6.80 1.56 -12.28
N ALA A 117 -6.48 2.84 -12.08
CA ALA A 117 -7.46 3.90 -12.24
C ALA A 117 -7.98 3.99 -13.68
N SER A 118 -7.09 3.89 -14.67
CA SER A 118 -7.48 3.81 -16.08
C SER A 118 -8.33 2.56 -16.35
N PHE A 119 -7.96 1.41 -15.79
CA PHE A 119 -8.67 0.15 -15.99
C PHE A 119 -10.09 0.18 -15.41
N PHE A 120 -10.27 0.70 -14.20
CA PHE A 120 -11.58 0.81 -13.54
C PHE A 120 -12.36 2.07 -13.96
N GLY A 121 -11.85 2.87 -14.89
CA GLY A 121 -12.50 4.12 -15.32
C GLY A 121 -12.69 5.13 -14.18
N THR A 122 -11.74 5.20 -13.25
CA THR A 122 -11.79 6.04 -12.05
C THR A 122 -10.53 6.90 -11.91
N GLN A 123 -10.43 7.65 -10.81
CA GLN A 123 -9.27 8.49 -10.52
C GLN A 123 -8.26 7.77 -9.62
N ARG A 124 -6.97 8.02 -9.86
CA ARG A 124 -5.85 7.47 -9.06
C ARG A 124 -6.05 7.61 -7.54
N PRO A 125 -6.48 8.77 -6.98
CA PRO A 125 -6.69 8.88 -5.54
C PRO A 125 -7.77 7.92 -5.00
N SER A 126 -8.79 7.62 -5.79
CA SER A 126 -9.85 6.67 -5.40
C SER A 126 -9.31 5.25 -5.31
N VAL A 127 -8.52 4.80 -6.30
CA VAL A 127 -7.86 3.49 -6.26
C VAL A 127 -6.88 3.41 -5.09
N CYS A 128 -6.06 4.43 -4.88
CA CYS A 128 -5.11 4.47 -3.77
C CYS A 128 -5.83 4.34 -2.40
N ARG A 129 -6.94 5.07 -2.21
CA ARG A 129 -7.77 4.96 -1.00
C ARG A 129 -8.38 3.57 -0.82
N ALA A 130 -8.98 3.00 -1.87
CA ALA A 130 -9.57 1.66 -1.82
C ALA A 130 -8.52 0.58 -1.53
N ARG A 131 -7.38 0.63 -2.21
CA ARG A 131 -6.25 -0.27 -1.97
C ARG A 131 -5.73 -0.17 -0.54
N LYS A 132 -5.56 1.04 -0.02
CA LYS A 132 -5.15 1.28 1.38
C LYS A 132 -6.20 0.73 2.37
N ALA A 133 -7.49 0.90 2.10
CA ALA A 133 -8.55 0.37 2.94
C ALA A 133 -8.59 -1.17 2.97
N LEU A 134 -8.34 -1.82 1.83
CA LEU A 134 -8.23 -3.29 1.73
C LEU A 134 -6.99 -3.83 2.47
N LEU A 135 -5.86 -3.13 2.37
CA LEU A 135 -4.62 -3.46 3.11
C LEU A 135 -4.81 -3.30 4.62
N ASN A 136 -5.40 -2.19 5.06
CA ASN A 136 -5.64 -1.91 6.47
C ASN A 136 -6.58 -2.94 7.12
N ARG A 137 -7.56 -3.45 6.37
CA ARG A 137 -8.44 -4.54 6.82
C ARG A 137 -7.81 -5.93 6.68
N GLY A 138 -6.60 -6.02 6.14
CA GLY A 138 -5.90 -7.28 5.92
C GLY A 138 -6.58 -8.20 4.92
N LEU A 139 -7.43 -7.69 4.03
CA LEU A 139 -8.11 -8.51 3.02
C LEU A 139 -7.20 -8.87 1.84
N ILE A 140 -6.17 -8.04 1.62
CA ILE A 140 -5.17 -8.25 0.58
C ILE A 140 -3.76 -8.12 1.16
N VAL A 141 -2.78 -8.66 0.45
CA VAL A 141 -1.34 -8.46 0.67
C VAL A 141 -0.66 -8.11 -0.64
N ILE A 142 0.42 -7.34 -0.59
CA ILE A 142 1.25 -7.04 -1.76
C ILE A 142 2.60 -7.74 -1.58
N THR A 143 2.97 -8.60 -2.51
CA THR A 143 4.27 -9.28 -2.58
C THR A 143 4.90 -8.95 -3.93
N ASP A 144 6.09 -8.36 -3.95
CA ASP A 144 6.81 -7.96 -5.18
C ASP A 144 5.96 -7.11 -6.16
N GLY A 145 5.11 -6.24 -5.60
CA GLY A 145 4.20 -5.38 -6.38
C GLY A 145 2.98 -6.11 -6.96
N VAL A 146 2.77 -7.37 -6.61
CA VAL A 146 1.59 -8.16 -6.98
C VAL A 146 0.64 -8.25 -5.79
N MET A 147 -0.62 -7.89 -6.01
CA MET A 147 -1.69 -8.00 -5.02
C MET A 147 -2.27 -9.41 -5.01
N HIS A 148 -2.44 -9.96 -3.80
CA HIS A 148 -3.04 -11.26 -3.52
C HIS A 148 -4.15 -11.13 -2.48
N LEU A 149 -5.13 -12.02 -2.56
CA LEU A 149 -6.15 -12.16 -1.51
C LEU A 149 -5.55 -12.86 -0.29
N ARG A 150 -5.94 -12.40 0.90
CA ARG A 150 -5.70 -13.09 2.18
C ARG A 150 -6.95 -13.90 2.55
N TYR A 151 -7.04 -15.11 2.04
CA TYR A 151 -8.18 -16.01 2.16
C TYR A 151 -8.57 -16.30 3.61
N ALA A 152 -7.62 -16.48 4.53
CA ALA A 152 -7.93 -16.70 5.94
C ALA A 152 -8.62 -15.47 6.58
N ALA A 153 -8.09 -14.27 6.30
CA ALA A 153 -8.67 -13.02 6.79
C ALA A 153 -10.04 -12.74 6.16
N ILE A 154 -10.18 -12.99 4.86
CA ILE A 154 -11.46 -12.88 4.15
C ILE A 154 -12.47 -13.86 4.72
N LEU A 155 -12.09 -15.12 4.94
CA LEU A 155 -12.97 -16.15 5.50
C LEU A 155 -13.50 -15.72 6.88
N ALA A 156 -12.62 -15.21 7.74
CA ALA A 156 -13.03 -14.67 9.04
C ALA A 156 -14.01 -13.50 8.89
N ALA A 157 -13.73 -12.57 7.97
CA ALA A 157 -14.57 -11.41 7.73
C ALA A 157 -15.95 -11.79 7.16
N VAL A 158 -16.04 -12.77 6.25
CA VAL A 158 -17.35 -13.19 5.69
C VAL A 158 -18.16 -13.96 6.71
N LYS A 159 -17.52 -14.78 7.57
CA LYS A 159 -18.20 -15.47 8.67
C LYS A 159 -18.82 -14.48 9.66
N SER A 160 -18.12 -13.39 9.98
CA SER A 160 -18.69 -12.32 10.81
C SER A 160 -19.90 -11.60 10.18
N LYS A 161 -20.09 -11.74 8.86
CA LYS A 161 -21.21 -11.17 8.11
C LYS A 161 -22.30 -12.20 7.76
N GLY A 162 -22.28 -13.36 8.41
CA GLY A 162 -23.31 -14.40 8.24
C GLY A 162 -23.15 -15.26 6.99
N TRP A 163 -21.96 -15.30 6.39
CA TRP A 163 -21.67 -16.29 5.35
C TRP A 163 -21.51 -17.68 5.99
N HIS A 164 -22.31 -18.63 5.52
CA HIS A 164 -22.28 -20.03 5.93
C HIS A 164 -21.96 -20.90 4.71
N ASP A 165 -21.09 -21.90 4.92
CA ASP A 165 -20.54 -22.80 3.89
C ASP A 165 -21.60 -23.61 3.13
#